data_AF-A0A2T0U6A5-F1
#
_entry.id   AF-A0A2T0U6A5-F1
#
_cell.length_a   1.000
_cell.length_b   1.000
_cell.length_c   1.000
_cell.angle_alpha   90.00
_cell.angle_beta   90.00
_cell.angle_gamma   90.00
#
_symmetry.space_group_name_H-M   'P 1'
#
loop_
_entity.id
_entity.type
_entity.pdbx_description
1 polymer ?
#
loop_
_entity_poly.entity_id
_entity_poly.type
_entity_poly.pdbx_seq_one_letter_code
_entity_poly.pdbx_strand_id
1 'polypeptide(L)'
;MIPTRSGPTAGKTGAALLAAALLAWPAPAAAQEDAGGEDLQFDYGADAASWYWTRQIDQTLELGPLAQQVELPNPQAATTMPVAVELGENTKVSALSFNLAERGVPEGSEVTSFTLTVAEGNDAGDAPTFNPLSKLIQACPITEAWSAGEAEMWDVQPPVGDGCVEGVREEPDPDAVAEAEDLLAAAQEAAENGGESPEVVEVPLPTWTFDLTAMAKDWGQDPFANYGVMFMPVMDDATPVDTWQVNLKLPLRDDTETPIDEYEATAYRLGAAFSYIPGTPEDDGAAGPGTDGSGTTGGGSSGGGGGSGGGGGEGAEESPTEEATSAEEMAPAAYEPFEPVAPWYVWTLIPAGLVAAYLLYAVMGASGAAAGGSGAIDRIRAHNLDRRGWALPVPAGLWQRLTGRGERP
;
A
#
# COMPACT_ATOMS: atom_id res chain seq x y z
N MET A 1 -36.87 28.45 44.21
CA MET A 1 -36.71 29.67 45.03
C MET A 1 -35.32 30.21 44.77
N ILE A 2 -35.23 31.38 44.13
CA ILE A 2 -34.00 32.15 43.88
C ILE A 2 -33.86 33.18 45.02
N PRO A 3 -32.65 33.44 45.54
CA PRO A 3 -31.99 34.74 45.33
C PRO A 3 -30.48 34.57 45.01
N THR A 4 -29.99 35.07 43.88
CA THR A 4 -29.35 36.40 43.68
C THR A 4 -28.18 36.74 44.61
N ARG A 5 -26.98 36.88 44.01
CA ARG A 5 -25.95 37.81 44.50
C ARG A 5 -25.16 38.39 43.33
N SER A 6 -25.11 39.72 43.28
CA SER A 6 -24.49 40.52 42.23
C SER A 6 -23.19 41.18 42.74
N GLY A 7 -22.09 40.95 41.99
CA GLY A 7 -20.91 41.82 41.74
C GLY A 7 -20.10 42.42 42.91
N PRO A 8 -19.09 43.28 42.63
CA PRO A 8 -18.21 43.41 41.45
C PRO A 8 -16.70 43.48 41.85
N THR A 9 -15.75 43.41 40.90
CA THR A 9 -14.63 44.38 40.78
C THR A 9 -13.68 44.03 39.63
N ALA A 10 -13.33 45.08 38.87
CA ALA A 10 -12.31 45.11 37.86
C ALA A 10 -10.89 45.08 38.46
N GLY A 11 -9.98 44.37 37.79
CA GLY A 11 -8.55 44.48 37.99
C GLY A 11 -7.84 44.44 36.64
N LYS A 12 -7.54 45.61 36.08
CA LYS A 12 -6.59 45.76 34.97
C LYS A 12 -5.17 45.71 35.54
N THR A 13 -4.42 44.69 35.17
CA THR A 13 -2.94 44.65 35.07
C THR A 13 -2.68 43.63 33.95
N GLY A 14 -1.98 43.90 32.84
CA GLY A 14 -0.90 44.84 32.62
C GLY A 14 0.42 44.10 32.69
N ALA A 15 0.79 43.35 31.64
CA ALA A 15 2.18 43.08 31.26
C ALA A 15 2.21 42.35 29.91
N ALA A 16 2.86 42.98 28.94
CA ALA A 16 3.28 42.37 27.70
C ALA A 16 4.33 41.29 27.97
N LEU A 17 4.14 40.09 27.43
CA LEU A 17 5.22 39.17 27.11
C LEU A 17 5.18 38.95 25.60
N LEU A 18 5.96 39.81 24.95
CA LEU A 18 6.36 39.68 23.56
C LEU A 18 7.28 38.45 23.43
N ALA A 19 7.00 37.66 22.39
CA ALA A 19 7.97 37.12 21.45
C ALA A 19 9.23 36.44 22.03
N ALA A 20 9.12 35.13 22.21
CA ALA A 20 10.23 34.19 21.99
C ALA A 20 9.66 32.86 21.47
N ALA A 21 8.99 32.90 20.32
CA ALA A 21 8.57 31.73 19.55
C ALA A 21 9.39 31.67 18.25
N LEU A 22 10.71 31.86 18.37
CA LEU A 22 11.67 31.74 17.29
C LEU A 22 12.43 30.43 17.44
N LEU A 23 12.21 29.53 16.49
CA LEU A 23 13.20 28.58 15.97
C LEU A 23 13.63 27.44 16.92
N ALA A 24 12.66 26.70 17.47
CA ALA A 24 12.91 25.28 17.69
C ALA A 24 12.70 24.58 16.33
N TRP A 25 13.68 24.70 15.44
CA TRP A 25 13.83 23.69 14.38
C TRP A 25 13.98 22.34 15.11
N PRO A 26 13.30 21.26 14.69
CA PRO A 26 13.58 19.94 15.25
C PRO A 26 15.09 19.72 15.08
N ALA A 27 15.76 19.41 16.20
CA ALA A 27 17.13 18.96 16.13
C ALA A 27 17.19 17.78 15.13
N PRO A 28 18.24 17.65 14.31
CA PRO A 28 18.42 16.47 13.48
C PRO A 28 18.24 15.27 14.39
N ALA A 29 17.32 14.37 14.01
CA ALA A 29 17.03 13.16 14.76
C ALA A 29 18.37 12.53 15.14
N ALA A 30 18.67 12.50 16.44
CA ALA A 30 19.86 11.82 16.92
C ALA A 30 19.77 10.38 16.41
N ALA A 31 20.85 9.87 15.85
CA ALA A 31 20.93 8.47 15.44
C ALA A 31 20.33 7.59 16.53
N GLN A 32 19.43 6.69 16.16
CA GLN A 32 18.78 5.76 17.08
C GLN A 32 19.88 5.06 17.90
N GLU A 33 19.96 5.38 19.20
CA GLU A 33 20.98 4.81 20.09
C GLU A 33 20.68 3.35 20.46
N ASP A 34 19.47 2.87 20.14
CA ASP A 34 19.08 1.48 20.38
C ASP A 34 19.41 0.62 19.16
N ALA A 35 20.40 -0.25 19.33
CA ALA A 35 20.78 -1.27 18.34
C ALA A 35 19.70 -2.35 18.13
N GLY A 36 18.60 -2.29 18.88
CA GLY A 36 17.47 -3.21 18.80
C GLY A 36 16.51 -2.95 17.63
N GLY A 37 16.61 -1.81 16.95
CA GLY A 37 15.65 -1.42 15.92
C GLY A 37 14.32 -0.93 16.48
N GLU A 38 13.49 -0.32 15.63
CA GLU A 38 12.09 -0.03 15.97
C GLU A 38 11.22 -1.20 15.50
N ASP A 39 10.37 -1.68 16.40
CA ASP A 39 9.27 -2.58 16.04
C ASP A 39 8.14 -1.75 15.43
N LEU A 40 7.96 -1.89 14.12
CA LEU A 40 6.85 -1.34 13.37
C LEU A 40 5.69 -2.33 13.35
N GLN A 41 4.56 -1.91 13.88
CA GLN A 41 3.28 -2.57 13.65
C GLN A 41 2.61 -2.01 12.40
N PHE A 42 1.93 -2.86 11.64
CA PHE A 42 1.22 -2.44 10.43
C PHE A 42 0.14 -1.40 10.72
N ASP A 43 0.24 -0.21 10.15
CA ASP A 43 -0.69 0.89 10.41
C ASP A 43 -1.64 1.10 9.21
N TYR A 44 -2.93 0.92 9.47
CA TYR A 44 -3.99 1.20 8.51
C TYR A 44 -4.08 2.69 8.18
N GLY A 45 -3.47 3.07 7.06
CA GLY A 45 -3.52 4.43 6.53
C GLY A 45 -2.15 4.94 6.10
N ALA A 46 -1.11 4.48 6.80
CA ALA A 46 0.28 4.68 6.39
C ALA A 46 0.73 3.55 5.45
N ASP A 47 0.44 2.31 5.83
CA ASP A 47 0.87 1.11 5.10
C ASP A 47 -0.20 0.63 4.13
N ALA A 48 0.23 -0.11 3.11
CA ALA A 48 -0.66 -0.63 2.08
C ALA A 48 -0.55 -2.15 1.97
N ALA A 49 -1.69 -2.79 1.72
CA ALA A 49 -1.77 -4.18 1.31
C ALA A 49 -2.64 -4.30 0.05
N SER A 50 -2.34 -5.29 -0.79
CA SER A 50 -3.18 -5.69 -1.92
C SER A 50 -3.01 -7.16 -2.23
N TRP A 51 -3.91 -7.74 -2.99
CA TRP A 51 -3.78 -9.10 -3.50
C TRP A 51 -4.38 -9.22 -4.89
N TYR A 52 -3.74 -10.04 -5.72
CA TYR A 52 -3.94 -10.12 -7.17
C TYR A 52 -4.23 -11.55 -7.60
N TRP A 53 -5.27 -11.75 -8.40
CA TRP A 53 -5.76 -13.09 -8.78
C TRP A 53 -5.72 -13.30 -10.28
N THR A 54 -5.20 -14.45 -10.73
CA THR A 54 -5.23 -14.82 -12.16
C THR A 54 -6.64 -15.12 -12.65
N ARG A 55 -7.49 -15.62 -11.76
CA ARG A 55 -8.90 -15.93 -12.04
C ARG A 55 -9.73 -15.48 -10.86
N GLN A 56 -10.60 -14.51 -11.09
CA GLN A 56 -11.74 -14.29 -10.20
C GLN A 56 -12.79 -15.37 -10.49
N ILE A 57 -13.45 -15.86 -9.44
CA ILE A 57 -14.46 -16.90 -9.60
C ILE A 57 -15.72 -16.27 -10.21
N ASP A 58 -15.83 -16.33 -11.53
CA ASP A 58 -17.08 -16.12 -12.24
C ASP A 58 -18.02 -17.28 -11.94
N GLN A 59 -19.05 -17.06 -11.12
CA GLN A 59 -20.13 -18.03 -11.01
C GLN A 59 -21.24 -17.70 -12.00
N THR A 60 -21.57 -18.69 -12.83
CA THR A 60 -22.80 -18.64 -13.59
C THR A 60 -23.97 -18.97 -12.67
N LEU A 61 -24.72 -17.95 -12.26
CA LEU A 61 -26.00 -18.13 -11.58
C LEU A 61 -27.06 -18.49 -12.63
N GLU A 62 -27.52 -19.74 -12.59
CA GLU A 62 -28.65 -20.19 -13.40
C GLU A 62 -29.97 -19.75 -12.75
N LEU A 63 -30.52 -18.64 -13.23
CA LEU A 63 -31.83 -18.13 -12.84
C LEU A 63 -32.89 -18.64 -13.84
N GLY A 64 -33.09 -19.96 -13.89
CA GLY A 64 -34.01 -20.62 -14.82
C GLY A 64 -33.48 -20.63 -16.25
N PRO A 65 -34.20 -20.10 -17.27
CA PRO A 65 -33.70 -20.08 -18.66
C PRO A 65 -32.59 -19.04 -18.92
N LEU A 66 -32.18 -18.28 -17.89
CA LEU A 66 -31.14 -17.26 -18.00
C LEU A 66 -29.92 -17.68 -17.16
N ALA A 67 -28.79 -17.86 -17.83
CA ALA A 67 -27.48 -17.97 -17.21
C ALA A 67 -26.89 -16.56 -17.12
N GLN A 68 -26.70 -16.05 -15.90
CA GLN A 68 -25.99 -14.79 -15.67
C GLN A 68 -24.63 -15.08 -15.05
N GLN A 69 -23.56 -14.64 -15.70
CA GLN A 69 -22.24 -14.58 -15.05
C GLN A 69 -22.31 -13.51 -13.96
N VAL A 70 -22.11 -13.92 -12.71
CA VAL A 70 -21.99 -13.04 -11.56
C VAL A 70 -20.60 -13.26 -10.99
N GLU A 71 -19.81 -12.19 -11.01
CA GLU A 71 -18.56 -12.10 -10.28
C GLU A 71 -18.91 -12.19 -8.80
N LEU A 72 -18.52 -13.29 -8.16
CA LEU A 72 -18.74 -13.41 -6.73
C LEU A 72 -17.76 -12.51 -5.98
N PRO A 73 -18.20 -11.88 -4.87
CA PRO A 73 -17.29 -11.14 -4.01
C PRO A 73 -16.15 -12.06 -3.54
N ASN A 74 -14.96 -11.46 -3.44
CA ASN A 74 -13.74 -12.05 -2.89
C ASN A 74 -14.07 -13.03 -1.74
N PRO A 75 -13.91 -14.36 -1.91
CA PRO A 75 -14.12 -15.34 -0.83
C PRO A 75 -13.19 -15.19 0.37
N GLN A 76 -12.14 -14.39 0.30
CA GLN A 76 -11.18 -14.19 1.39
C GLN A 76 -11.64 -13.05 2.31
N ALA A 77 -11.34 -13.18 3.61
CA ALA A 77 -11.52 -12.09 4.55
C ALA A 77 -10.64 -10.88 4.14
N ALA A 78 -11.09 -9.66 4.46
CA ALA A 78 -10.35 -8.42 4.14
C ALA A 78 -8.98 -8.33 4.84
N THR A 79 -8.74 -9.17 5.84
CA THR A 79 -7.46 -9.27 6.57
C THR A 79 -6.61 -10.45 6.11
N THR A 80 -6.98 -11.12 5.02
CA THR A 80 -6.25 -12.28 4.50
C THR A 80 -5.54 -11.89 3.21
N MET A 81 -4.22 -12.04 3.22
CA MET A 81 -3.31 -11.90 2.09
C MET A 81 -2.97 -13.29 1.54
N PRO A 82 -3.71 -13.79 0.52
CA PRO A 82 -3.50 -15.13 -0.01
C PRO A 82 -2.26 -15.20 -0.92
N VAL A 83 -1.55 -16.32 -0.83
CA VAL A 83 -0.52 -16.75 -1.78
C VAL A 83 -0.86 -18.17 -2.19
N ALA A 84 -1.13 -18.39 -3.48
CA ALA A 84 -1.67 -19.67 -3.94
C ALA A 84 -1.07 -20.14 -5.25
N VAL A 85 -0.97 -21.46 -5.35
CA VAL A 85 -0.66 -22.20 -6.57
C VAL A 85 -1.85 -23.11 -6.88
N GLU A 86 -2.29 -23.12 -8.13
CA GLU A 86 -3.24 -24.13 -8.62
C GLU A 86 -2.71 -24.74 -9.90
N LEU A 87 -2.69 -26.08 -9.97
CA LEU A 87 -2.19 -26.82 -11.13
C LEU A 87 -0.75 -26.44 -11.52
N GLY A 88 0.08 -26.15 -10.52
CA GLY A 88 1.48 -25.74 -10.73
C GLY A 88 1.66 -24.33 -11.29
N GLU A 89 0.62 -23.50 -11.31
CA GLU A 89 0.69 -22.09 -11.72
C GLU A 89 0.35 -21.16 -10.54
N ASN A 90 1.01 -20.01 -10.46
CA ASN A 90 0.63 -18.98 -9.49
C ASN A 90 -0.78 -18.49 -9.81
N THR A 91 -1.67 -18.51 -8.82
CA THR A 91 -3.06 -18.04 -9.00
C THR A 91 -3.41 -16.86 -8.12
N LYS A 92 -2.73 -16.73 -6.98
CA LYS A 92 -2.92 -15.60 -6.06
C LYS A 92 -1.57 -15.16 -5.52
N VAL A 93 -1.34 -13.86 -5.50
CA VAL A 93 -0.19 -13.21 -4.85
C VAL A 93 -0.68 -12.03 -4.04
N SER A 94 0.10 -11.65 -3.04
CA SER A 94 -0.23 -10.52 -2.17
C SER A 94 0.93 -9.53 -2.13
N ALA A 95 0.64 -8.25 -2.02
CA ALA A 95 1.60 -7.17 -1.90
C ALA A 95 1.43 -6.45 -0.56
N LEU A 96 2.54 -6.00 0.01
CA LEU A 96 2.62 -5.27 1.26
C LEU A 96 3.66 -4.16 1.14
N SER A 97 3.35 -2.94 1.54
CA SER A 97 4.33 -1.85 1.66
C SER A 97 4.24 -1.18 3.02
N PHE A 98 5.41 -0.73 3.49
CA PHE A 98 5.54 0.11 4.69
C PHE A 98 5.96 1.50 4.28
N ASN A 99 5.22 2.52 4.74
CA ASN A 99 5.56 3.91 4.46
C ASN A 99 6.64 4.40 5.44
N LEU A 100 7.90 4.15 5.09
CA LEU A 100 9.05 4.48 5.94
C LEU A 100 9.14 5.97 6.26
N ALA A 101 8.70 6.84 5.35
CA ALA A 101 8.71 8.29 5.58
C ALA A 101 7.76 8.67 6.73
N GLU A 102 6.54 8.09 6.76
CA GLU A 102 5.60 8.28 7.86
C GLU A 102 6.07 7.61 9.16
N ARG A 103 6.92 6.59 9.07
CA ARG A 103 7.63 5.99 10.22
C ARG A 103 8.84 6.80 10.69
N GLY A 104 9.07 7.98 10.11
CA GLY A 104 10.12 8.88 10.55
C GLY A 104 11.52 8.54 10.05
N VAL A 105 11.64 7.64 9.06
CA VAL A 105 12.92 7.38 8.38
C VAL A 105 13.29 8.60 7.54
N PRO A 106 14.39 9.31 7.87
CA PRO A 106 14.83 10.46 7.08
C PRO A 106 15.27 10.03 5.68
N GLU A 107 15.04 10.89 4.68
CA GLU A 107 15.60 10.73 3.34
C GLU A 107 17.13 10.63 3.38
N GLY A 108 17.71 9.81 2.51
CA GLY A 108 19.15 9.51 2.50
C GLY A 108 19.61 8.47 3.53
N SER A 109 18.70 7.87 4.30
CA SER A 109 19.05 6.82 5.27
C SER A 109 19.44 5.49 4.61
N GLU A 110 20.28 4.72 5.28
CA GLU A 110 20.63 3.35 4.89
C GLU A 110 19.98 2.37 5.86
N VAL A 111 19.11 1.48 5.37
CA VAL A 111 18.52 0.42 6.20
C VAL A 111 19.58 -0.64 6.46
N THR A 112 19.82 -0.93 7.74
CA THR A 112 20.86 -1.87 8.21
C THR A 112 20.32 -3.21 8.65
N SER A 113 19.03 -3.26 9.02
CA SER A 113 18.29 -4.47 9.35
C SER A 113 16.83 -4.24 8.99
N PHE A 114 16.19 -5.22 8.37
CA PHE A 114 14.74 -5.25 8.18
C PHE A 114 14.28 -6.70 8.23
N THR A 115 13.57 -7.07 9.30
CA THR A 115 12.93 -8.36 9.46
C THR A 115 11.42 -8.20 9.46
N LEU A 116 10.73 -8.82 8.52
CA LEU A 116 9.28 -8.84 8.44
C LEU A 116 8.75 -10.17 9.00
N THR A 117 7.78 -10.12 9.90
CA THR A 117 7.10 -11.29 10.47
C THR A 117 5.60 -11.22 10.23
N VAL A 118 5.02 -12.27 9.69
CA VAL A 118 3.59 -12.34 9.33
C VAL A 118 2.99 -13.67 9.80
N ALA A 119 1.87 -13.64 10.51
CA ALA A 119 1.15 -14.83 10.91
C ALA A 119 0.45 -15.48 9.71
N GLU A 120 0.46 -16.81 9.68
CA GLU A 120 -0.34 -17.64 8.79
C GLU A 120 -1.65 -18.00 9.49
N GLY A 121 -2.76 -17.52 8.94
CA GLY A 121 -4.07 -17.74 9.52
C GLY A 121 -4.77 -18.98 8.98
N ASN A 122 -5.69 -19.49 9.80
CA ASN A 122 -6.58 -20.58 9.47
C ASN A 122 -8.02 -20.27 9.90
N ASP A 123 -8.46 -19.02 9.69
CA ASP A 123 -9.79 -18.61 10.11
C ASP A 123 -10.86 -19.36 9.30
N ALA A 124 -12.05 -19.55 9.88
CA ALA A 124 -13.15 -20.26 9.23
C ALA A 124 -13.61 -19.62 7.89
N GLY A 125 -13.21 -18.37 7.63
CA GLY A 125 -13.44 -17.64 6.37
C GLY A 125 -12.31 -17.74 5.33
N ASP A 126 -11.18 -18.36 5.66
CA ASP A 126 -9.98 -18.41 4.80
C ASP A 126 -9.96 -19.60 3.85
N ALA A 127 -11.07 -20.33 3.75
CA ALA A 127 -11.12 -21.54 2.96
C ALA A 127 -10.84 -21.25 1.46
N PRO A 128 -10.02 -22.08 0.80
CA PRO A 128 -9.28 -23.21 1.34
C PRO A 128 -7.90 -22.80 1.88
N THR A 129 -7.65 -22.85 3.19
CA THR A 129 -6.28 -22.82 3.76
C THR A 129 -5.66 -24.19 3.59
N PHE A 130 -4.68 -24.32 2.70
CA PHE A 130 -4.00 -25.58 2.44
C PHE A 130 -2.51 -25.31 2.24
N ASN A 131 -1.72 -25.29 3.30
CA ASN A 131 -0.29 -25.55 3.20
C ASN A 131 0.15 -26.87 3.87
N PRO A 132 -0.46 -28.03 3.55
CA PRO A 132 -0.13 -29.30 4.20
C PRO A 132 1.27 -29.84 3.85
N LEU A 133 1.94 -29.26 2.85
CA LEU A 133 3.22 -29.73 2.33
C LEU A 133 4.39 -28.81 2.70
N SER A 134 4.19 -27.86 3.62
CA SER A 134 5.21 -26.88 4.01
C SER A 134 5.82 -26.18 2.78
N LYS A 135 4.98 -25.84 1.81
CA LYS A 135 5.37 -25.12 0.60
C LYS A 135 5.87 -23.75 1.01
N LEU A 136 6.96 -23.33 0.36
CA LEU A 136 7.65 -22.09 0.64
C LEU A 136 7.03 -20.93 -0.12
N ILE A 137 7.03 -19.77 0.52
CA ILE A 137 6.74 -18.48 -0.10
C ILE A 137 7.99 -17.61 0.00
N GLN A 138 8.09 -16.65 -0.90
CA GLN A 138 9.18 -15.67 -0.96
C GLN A 138 8.61 -14.26 -1.03
N ALA A 139 9.34 -13.30 -0.47
CA ALA A 139 9.06 -11.88 -0.61
C ALA A 139 9.98 -11.31 -1.70
N CYS A 140 9.39 -10.74 -2.75
CA CYS A 140 10.12 -10.16 -3.86
C CYS A 140 9.90 -8.64 -3.92
N PRO A 141 10.92 -7.83 -4.28
CA PRO A 141 10.78 -6.38 -4.29
C PRO A 141 9.82 -5.94 -5.38
N ILE A 142 8.95 -4.99 -5.06
CA ILE A 142 8.13 -4.31 -6.05
C ILE A 142 8.94 -3.15 -6.64
N THR A 143 8.96 -3.02 -7.97
CA THR A 143 9.80 -2.02 -8.65
C THR A 143 9.06 -0.77 -9.11
N GLU A 144 7.73 -0.75 -9.00
CA GLU A 144 6.90 0.38 -9.41
C GLU A 144 5.79 0.68 -8.40
N ALA A 145 5.33 1.93 -8.41
CA ALA A 145 4.23 2.37 -7.56
C ALA A 145 2.94 1.62 -7.86
N TRP A 146 2.19 1.29 -6.80
CA TRP A 146 0.91 0.60 -6.89
C TRP A 146 -0.09 1.20 -5.89
N SER A 147 -1.36 0.89 -6.09
CA SER A 147 -2.43 1.31 -5.20
C SER A 147 -2.91 0.15 -4.33
N ALA A 148 -3.07 0.41 -3.03
CA ALA A 148 -3.77 -0.50 -2.13
C ALA A 148 -5.14 -0.91 -2.69
N GLY A 149 -5.50 -2.18 -2.53
CA GLY A 149 -6.68 -2.76 -3.18
C GLY A 149 -7.02 -4.12 -2.59
N GLU A 150 -8.16 -4.68 -3.00
CA GLU A 150 -8.59 -6.01 -2.58
C GLU A 150 -9.00 -6.80 -3.82
N ALA A 151 -8.41 -7.97 -4.04
CA ALA A 151 -8.72 -8.90 -5.13
C ALA A 151 -8.66 -8.26 -6.53
N GLU A 152 -7.60 -7.49 -6.76
CA GLU A 152 -7.33 -6.88 -8.05
C GLU A 152 -7.00 -7.93 -9.12
N MET A 153 -7.17 -7.57 -10.39
CA MET A 153 -6.84 -8.46 -11.50
C MET A 153 -5.33 -8.66 -11.61
N TRP A 154 -4.89 -9.87 -11.99
CA TRP A 154 -3.47 -10.19 -12.12
C TRP A 154 -2.69 -9.28 -13.08
N ASP A 155 -3.32 -8.79 -14.14
CA ASP A 155 -2.69 -7.93 -15.14
C ASP A 155 -2.36 -6.52 -14.62
N VAL A 156 -2.93 -6.13 -13.47
CA VAL A 156 -2.62 -4.85 -12.79
C VAL A 156 -1.65 -5.02 -11.62
N GLN A 157 -1.12 -6.22 -11.39
CA GLN A 157 -0.09 -6.41 -10.37
C GLN A 157 1.16 -5.62 -10.73
N PRO A 158 1.83 -4.98 -9.76
CA PRO A 158 3.05 -4.26 -10.05
C PRO A 158 4.17 -5.23 -10.46
N PRO A 159 5.10 -4.78 -11.31
CA PRO A 159 6.28 -5.57 -11.65
C PRO A 159 7.12 -5.87 -10.41
N VAL A 160 7.69 -7.07 -10.42
CA VAL A 160 8.52 -7.62 -9.36
C VAL A 160 9.96 -7.68 -9.85
N GLY A 161 10.90 -7.22 -9.03
CA GLY A 161 12.32 -7.23 -9.32
C GLY A 161 13.02 -8.54 -8.94
N ASP A 162 14.30 -8.62 -9.24
CA ASP A 162 15.17 -9.70 -8.78
C ASP A 162 15.47 -9.58 -7.27
N GLY A 163 16.05 -10.62 -6.68
CA GLY A 163 16.48 -10.60 -5.27
C GLY A 163 15.36 -10.95 -4.28
N CYS A 164 14.47 -11.84 -4.66
CA CYS A 164 13.49 -12.43 -3.75
C CYS A 164 14.18 -13.10 -2.55
N VAL A 165 13.53 -13.02 -1.39
CA VAL A 165 13.96 -13.66 -0.15
C VAL A 165 12.95 -14.72 0.25
N GLU A 166 13.40 -15.96 0.42
CA GLU A 166 12.56 -17.04 0.93
C GLU A 166 12.16 -16.79 2.38
N GLY A 167 10.90 -17.03 2.69
CA GLY A 167 10.37 -16.95 4.05
C GLY A 167 10.72 -18.20 4.86
N VAL A 168 11.05 -17.99 6.13
CA VAL A 168 11.20 -19.07 7.11
C VAL A 168 9.87 -19.23 7.84
N ARG A 169 9.27 -20.42 7.77
CA ARG A 169 8.05 -20.75 8.50
C ARG A 169 8.37 -21.39 9.84
N GLU A 170 7.83 -20.82 10.91
CA GLU A 170 7.93 -21.34 12.27
C GLU A 170 6.57 -21.84 12.74
N GLU A 171 6.55 -23.05 13.31
CA GLU A 171 5.35 -23.58 13.97
C GLU A 171 5.27 -23.04 15.40
N PRO A 172 4.07 -22.78 15.91
CA PRO A 172 3.90 -22.37 17.29
C PRO A 172 4.31 -23.49 18.26
N ASP A 173 4.72 -23.12 19.48
CA ASP A 173 5.00 -24.09 20.54
C ASP A 173 3.74 -24.92 20.83
N PRO A 174 3.78 -26.26 20.68
CA PRO A 174 2.61 -27.11 20.89
C PRO A 174 2.06 -27.02 22.32
N ASP A 175 2.90 -26.75 23.32
CA ASP A 175 2.45 -26.59 24.71
C ASP A 175 1.68 -25.28 24.87
N ALA A 176 2.13 -24.20 24.22
CA ALA A 176 1.42 -22.91 24.20
C ALA A 176 0.10 -22.97 23.43
N VAL A 177 0.05 -23.72 22.33
CA VAL A 177 -1.19 -23.99 21.59
C VAL A 177 -2.18 -24.76 22.46
N ALA A 178 -1.73 -25.84 23.12
CA ALA A 178 -2.60 -26.63 23.99
C ALA A 178 -3.14 -25.81 25.17
N GLU A 179 -2.30 -24.98 25.79
CA GLU A 179 -2.72 -24.07 26.86
C GLU A 179 -3.77 -23.05 26.36
N ALA A 180 -3.54 -22.44 25.19
CA ALA A 180 -4.49 -21.51 24.59
C ALA A 180 -5.82 -22.19 24.23
N GLU A 181 -5.80 -23.42 23.71
CA GLU A 181 -7.02 -24.19 23.41
C GLU A 181 -7.82 -24.53 24.68
N ASP A 182 -7.13 -24.93 25.77
CA ASP A 182 -7.76 -25.20 27.06
C ASP A 182 -8.39 -23.94 27.65
N LEU A 183 -7.70 -22.80 27.55
CA LEU A 183 -8.22 -21.49 27.98
C LEU A 183 -9.42 -21.06 27.13
N LEU A 184 -9.39 -21.28 25.81
CA LEU A 184 -10.50 -20.98 24.92
C LEU A 184 -11.73 -21.86 25.20
N ALA A 185 -11.53 -23.15 25.50
CA ALA A 185 -12.60 -24.05 25.89
C ALA A 185 -13.24 -23.62 27.22
N ALA A 186 -12.43 -23.24 28.21
CA ALA A 186 -12.91 -22.71 29.49
C ALA A 186 -13.66 -21.37 29.31
N ALA A 187 -13.18 -20.52 28.41
CA ALA A 187 -13.85 -19.27 28.02
C ALA A 187 -15.24 -19.50 27.46
N GLN A 188 -15.36 -20.45 26.53
CA GLN A 188 -16.63 -20.81 25.92
C GLN A 188 -17.61 -21.38 26.96
N GLU A 189 -17.15 -22.28 27.85
CA GLU A 189 -17.99 -22.82 28.92
C GLU A 189 -18.46 -21.72 29.89
N ALA A 190 -17.60 -20.75 30.23
CA ALA A 190 -17.97 -19.62 31.07
C ALA A 190 -19.05 -18.76 30.40
N ALA A 191 -18.90 -18.46 29.10
CA ALA A 191 -19.88 -17.70 28.33
C ALA A 191 -21.25 -18.40 28.26
N GLU A 192 -21.28 -19.72 28.04
CA GLU A 192 -22.51 -20.52 28.02
C GLU A 192 -23.24 -20.53 29.38
N ASN A 193 -22.49 -20.40 30.48
CA ASN A 193 -23.01 -20.35 31.84
C ASN A 193 -23.36 -18.92 32.33
N GLY A 194 -23.29 -17.91 31.47
CA GLY A 194 -23.56 -16.51 31.81
C GLY A 194 -22.48 -15.86 32.68
N GLY A 195 -21.27 -16.41 32.66
CA GLY A 195 -20.07 -15.76 33.20
C GLY A 195 -19.63 -14.59 32.31
N GLU A 196 -18.77 -13.73 32.85
CA GLU A 196 -18.10 -12.72 32.04
C GLU A 196 -17.22 -13.44 31.00
N SER A 197 -17.32 -13.02 29.74
CA SER A 197 -16.42 -13.49 28.68
C SER A 197 -15.00 -13.15 29.11
N PRO A 198 -14.07 -14.11 29.17
CA PRO A 198 -12.70 -13.79 29.51
C PRO A 198 -12.04 -12.92 28.44
N GLU A 199 -10.88 -12.40 28.81
CA GLU A 199 -9.87 -11.80 27.94
C GLU A 199 -9.68 -12.66 26.68
N VAL A 200 -9.48 -12.04 25.52
CA VAL A 200 -9.39 -12.72 24.23
C VAL A 200 -8.28 -13.77 24.30
N VAL A 201 -8.65 -15.05 24.26
CA VAL A 201 -7.69 -16.15 24.19
C VAL A 201 -7.41 -16.41 22.72
N GLU A 202 -6.23 -16.01 22.26
CA GLU A 202 -5.78 -16.34 20.91
C GLU A 202 -4.88 -17.56 20.91
N VAL A 203 -5.19 -18.47 19.99
CA VAL A 203 -4.35 -19.63 19.73
C VAL A 203 -3.16 -19.15 18.91
N PRO A 204 -1.91 -19.40 19.36
CA PRO A 204 -0.72 -19.06 18.59
C PRO A 204 -0.79 -19.65 17.18
N LEU A 205 -0.51 -18.81 16.19
CA LEU A 205 -0.53 -19.18 14.77
C LEU A 205 0.90 -19.45 14.27
N PRO A 206 1.08 -20.27 13.22
CA PRO A 206 2.36 -20.34 12.52
C PRO A 206 2.77 -18.96 12.00
N THR A 207 4.06 -18.68 11.96
CA THR A 207 4.59 -17.38 11.52
C THR A 207 5.58 -17.55 10.39
N TRP A 208 5.59 -16.58 9.48
CA TRP A 208 6.55 -16.44 8.40
C TRP A 208 7.47 -15.26 8.66
N THR A 209 8.77 -15.49 8.60
CA THR A 209 9.79 -14.46 8.78
C THR A 209 10.60 -14.27 7.50
N PHE A 210 10.77 -13.02 7.07
CA PHE A 210 11.52 -12.62 5.89
C PHE A 210 12.62 -11.63 6.28
N ASP A 211 13.87 -11.93 5.92
CA ASP A 211 14.97 -10.99 6.08
C ASP A 211 15.07 -10.09 4.84
N LEU A 212 14.43 -8.93 4.93
CA LEU A 212 14.38 -7.95 3.85
C LEU A 212 15.60 -7.03 3.84
N THR A 213 16.58 -7.22 4.73
CA THR A 213 17.70 -6.29 4.95
C THR A 213 18.43 -5.93 3.65
N ALA A 214 18.80 -6.93 2.85
CA ALA A 214 19.55 -6.70 1.60
C ALA A 214 18.72 -5.92 0.56
N MET A 215 17.42 -6.20 0.49
CA MET A 215 16.48 -5.56 -0.44
C MET A 215 16.11 -4.15 0.00
N ALA A 216 15.90 -3.96 1.29
CA ALA A 216 15.46 -2.70 1.88
C ALA A 216 16.59 -1.70 2.10
N LYS A 217 17.84 -2.12 1.88
CA LYS A 217 19.05 -1.33 2.12
C LYS A 217 18.93 0.12 1.63
N ASP A 218 18.45 0.29 0.41
CA ASP A 218 18.33 1.59 -0.26
C ASP A 218 16.94 2.23 -0.12
N TRP A 219 15.97 1.59 0.55
CA TRP A 219 14.63 2.15 0.74
C TRP A 219 14.62 3.43 1.58
N GLY A 220 15.62 3.61 2.45
CA GLY A 220 15.79 4.86 3.20
C GLY A 220 16.36 6.02 2.36
N GLN A 221 16.92 5.75 1.16
CA GLN A 221 17.44 6.80 0.29
C GLN A 221 16.32 7.67 -0.24
N ASP A 222 15.22 7.04 -0.69
CA ASP A 222 13.96 7.69 -1.01
C ASP A 222 12.83 6.92 -0.30
N PRO A 223 12.49 7.28 0.95
CA PRO A 223 11.46 6.59 1.73
C PRO A 223 10.05 6.77 1.16
N PHE A 224 9.86 7.66 0.17
CA PHE A 224 8.60 7.82 -0.57
C PHE A 224 8.51 6.89 -1.79
N ALA A 225 9.64 6.38 -2.28
CA ALA A 225 9.72 5.41 -3.36
C ALA A 225 9.77 3.96 -2.87
N ASN A 226 9.64 3.70 -1.56
CA ASN A 226 9.50 2.33 -1.08
C ASN A 226 8.17 1.72 -1.57
N TYR A 227 8.27 0.82 -2.54
CA TYR A 227 7.12 0.13 -3.11
C TYR A 227 6.78 -1.18 -2.39
N GLY A 228 7.57 -1.61 -1.41
CA GLY A 228 7.30 -2.80 -0.61
C GLY A 228 7.65 -4.12 -1.31
N VAL A 229 6.97 -5.18 -0.89
CA VAL A 229 7.21 -6.55 -1.32
C VAL A 229 5.95 -7.22 -1.86
N MET A 230 6.14 -8.14 -2.79
CA MET A 230 5.13 -9.09 -3.24
C MET A 230 5.47 -10.48 -2.71
N PHE A 231 4.53 -11.09 -1.99
CA PHE A 231 4.61 -12.48 -1.58
C PHE A 231 4.21 -13.39 -2.73
N MET A 232 5.13 -14.26 -3.11
CA MET A 232 4.98 -15.19 -4.22
C MET A 232 5.27 -16.62 -3.78
N PRO A 233 4.66 -17.62 -4.40
CA PRO A 233 5.08 -19.00 -4.25
C PRO A 233 6.53 -19.21 -4.71
N VAL A 234 7.29 -20.05 -4.02
CA VAL A 234 8.54 -20.61 -4.55
C VAL A 234 8.17 -21.76 -5.48
N MET A 235 8.50 -21.62 -6.77
CA MET A 235 8.02 -22.52 -7.83
C MET A 235 9.03 -23.61 -8.24
N ASP A 236 10.22 -23.63 -7.63
CA ASP A 236 11.33 -24.51 -8.03
C ASP A 236 10.95 -26.00 -8.01
N ASP A 237 10.10 -26.40 -7.06
CA ASP A 237 9.59 -27.77 -6.90
C ASP A 237 8.09 -27.90 -7.25
N ALA A 238 7.50 -26.90 -7.92
CA ALA A 238 6.08 -26.93 -8.26
C ALA A 238 5.81 -27.95 -9.38
N THR A 239 4.90 -28.88 -9.11
CA THR A 239 4.43 -29.82 -10.14
C THR A 239 3.10 -29.33 -10.76
N PRO A 240 2.74 -29.72 -11.99
CA PRO A 240 1.45 -29.36 -12.61
C PRO A 240 0.20 -29.87 -11.85
N VAL A 241 0.38 -30.70 -10.82
CA VAL A 241 -0.72 -31.18 -9.96
C VAL A 241 -0.73 -30.52 -8.59
N ASP A 242 0.24 -29.64 -8.31
CA ASP A 242 0.33 -28.94 -7.04
C ASP A 242 -0.79 -27.90 -6.96
N THR A 243 -1.59 -28.01 -5.90
CA THR A 243 -2.61 -27.03 -5.53
C THR A 243 -2.50 -26.79 -4.02
N TRP A 244 -2.19 -25.55 -3.65
CA TRP A 244 -2.01 -25.15 -2.26
C TRP A 244 -2.19 -23.63 -2.10
N GLN A 245 -2.49 -23.20 -0.87
CA GLN A 245 -2.67 -21.79 -0.53
C GLN A 245 -2.19 -21.53 0.90
N VAL A 246 -1.37 -20.49 1.05
CA VAL A 246 -0.97 -19.88 2.32
C VAL A 246 -1.77 -18.59 2.52
N ASN A 247 -2.27 -18.38 3.72
CA ASN A 247 -3.10 -17.23 4.08
C ASN A 247 -2.36 -16.37 5.09
N LEU A 248 -1.66 -15.34 4.63
CA LEU A 248 -0.98 -14.39 5.50
C LEU A 248 -2.00 -13.43 6.14
N LYS A 249 -1.78 -13.05 7.39
CA LYS A 249 -2.75 -12.25 8.16
C LYS A 249 -2.31 -10.82 8.38
N LEU A 250 -3.25 -9.91 8.14
CA LEU A 250 -3.22 -8.54 8.63
C LEU A 250 -3.85 -8.47 10.02
N PRO A 251 -3.49 -7.46 10.84
CA PRO A 251 -4.26 -7.11 12.03
C PRO A 251 -5.71 -6.81 11.65
N LEU A 252 -6.66 -7.09 12.52
CA LEU A 252 -8.03 -6.63 12.38
C LEU A 252 -8.07 -5.11 12.55
N ARG A 253 -9.04 -4.46 11.90
CA ARG A 253 -9.36 -3.07 12.20
C ARG A 253 -10.23 -3.04 13.44
N ASP A 254 -9.96 -2.10 14.33
CA ASP A 254 -10.82 -1.79 15.47
C ASP A 254 -12.24 -1.47 15.00
N ASP A 255 -13.22 -2.23 15.50
CA ASP A 255 -14.63 -1.96 15.31
C ASP A 255 -15.17 -1.26 16.57
N THR A 256 -15.48 0.03 16.44
CA THR A 256 -16.01 0.83 17.55
C THR A 256 -17.33 0.30 18.16
N GLU A 257 -18.01 -0.64 17.49
CA GLU A 257 -19.21 -1.31 18.02
C GLU A 257 -18.89 -2.48 18.97
N THR A 258 -17.66 -2.98 18.98
CA THR A 258 -17.23 -4.04 19.88
C THR A 258 -16.53 -3.45 21.11
N PRO A 259 -16.55 -4.17 22.26
CA PRO A 259 -15.94 -3.67 23.48
C PRO A 259 -14.42 -3.87 23.54
N ILE A 260 -13.83 -4.56 22.56
CA ILE A 260 -12.42 -4.95 22.54
C ILE A 260 -11.79 -4.27 21.33
N ASP A 261 -10.62 -3.67 21.52
CA ASP A 261 -9.82 -3.16 20.42
C ASP A 261 -9.24 -4.36 19.63
N GLU A 262 -9.89 -4.74 18.53
CA GLU A 262 -9.43 -5.89 17.74
C GLU A 262 -8.06 -5.64 17.11
N TYR A 263 -7.72 -4.38 16.82
CA TYR A 263 -6.41 -4.05 16.28
C TYR A 263 -5.33 -4.31 17.31
N GLU A 264 -5.46 -3.79 18.53
CA GLU A 264 -4.49 -4.05 19.61
C GLU A 264 -4.37 -5.55 19.88
N ALA A 265 -5.49 -6.27 19.90
CA ALA A 265 -5.50 -7.72 20.07
C ALA A 265 -4.72 -8.44 18.98
N THR A 266 -4.74 -7.95 17.73
CA THR A 266 -4.19 -8.68 16.57
C THR A 266 -2.98 -8.02 15.90
N ALA A 267 -2.45 -6.93 16.47
CA ALA A 267 -1.32 -6.20 15.91
C ALA A 267 -0.06 -7.08 15.75
N TYR A 268 0.09 -8.09 16.60
CA TYR A 268 1.20 -9.06 16.52
C TYR A 268 1.16 -9.95 15.26
N ARG A 269 0.03 -10.01 14.53
CA ARG A 269 -0.10 -10.82 13.31
C ARG A 269 0.76 -10.31 12.16
N LEU A 270 1.13 -9.03 12.17
CA LEU A 270 2.02 -8.43 11.18
C LEU A 270 2.92 -7.39 11.83
N GLY A 271 4.20 -7.74 11.96
CA GLY A 271 5.22 -6.86 12.51
C GLY A 271 6.44 -6.77 11.59
N ALA A 272 7.11 -5.62 11.62
CA ALA A 272 8.39 -5.41 10.97
C ALA A 272 9.37 -4.81 11.98
N ALA A 273 10.50 -5.46 12.21
CA ALA A 273 11.59 -4.90 13.02
C ALA A 273 12.65 -4.34 12.07
N PHE A 274 12.97 -3.06 12.18
CA PHE A 274 13.96 -2.45 11.29
C PHE A 274 14.91 -1.49 12.01
N SER A 275 16.07 -1.27 11.42
CA SER A 275 17.10 -0.36 11.91
C SER A 275 17.72 0.38 10.74
N TYR A 276 18.06 1.66 10.91
CA TYR A 276 18.67 2.46 9.86
C TYR A 276 19.75 3.38 10.42
N ILE A 277 20.67 3.76 9.54
CA ILE A 277 21.63 4.84 9.79
C ILE A 277 21.09 6.07 9.07
N PRO A 278 20.76 7.16 9.79
CA PRO A 278 20.33 8.40 9.15
C PRO A 278 21.37 8.89 8.15
N GLY A 279 20.92 9.29 6.97
CA GLY A 279 21.77 9.96 6.00
C GLY A 279 22.36 11.24 6.59
N THR A 280 23.59 11.58 6.23
CA THR A 280 24.04 12.96 6.40
C THR A 280 23.16 13.84 5.52
N PRO A 281 22.47 14.85 6.06
CA PRO A 281 21.75 15.81 5.22
C PRO A 281 22.72 16.29 4.16
N GLU A 282 22.35 16.16 2.89
CA GLU A 282 23.10 16.85 1.85
C GLU A 282 23.13 18.32 2.28
N ASP A 283 24.33 18.87 2.51
CA ASP A 283 24.48 20.29 2.76
C ASP A 283 24.08 20.95 1.46
N ASP A 284 22.78 21.30 1.37
CA ASP A 284 22.11 21.99 0.26
C ASP A 284 22.78 23.35 0.09
N GLY A 285 24.01 23.31 -0.44
CA GLY A 285 25.10 24.21 -0.08
C GLY A 285 24.57 25.60 0.15
N ALA A 286 24.43 25.97 1.43
CA ALA A 286 23.85 27.24 1.80
C ALA A 286 24.56 28.30 0.97
N ALA A 287 23.81 28.93 0.04
CA ALA A 287 24.38 29.86 -0.92
C ALA A 287 25.25 30.84 -0.14
N GLY A 288 26.58 30.69 -0.28
CA GLY A 288 27.53 31.39 0.56
C GLY A 288 27.19 32.87 0.51
N PRO A 289 27.15 33.58 1.66
CA PRO A 289 26.83 35.00 1.67
C PRO A 289 27.76 35.69 0.68
N GLY A 290 27.16 36.29 -0.35
CA GLY A 290 27.87 36.79 -1.51
C GLY A 290 29.08 37.65 -1.14
N THR A 291 30.23 37.29 -1.68
CA THR A 291 31.24 38.30 -1.97
C THR A 291 30.84 38.97 -3.27
N ASP A 292 30.28 40.17 -3.16
CA ASP A 292 30.06 41.12 -4.24
C ASP A 292 31.40 41.44 -4.94
N GLY A 293 31.78 40.60 -5.89
CA GLY A 293 32.95 40.75 -6.74
C GLY A 293 32.55 41.31 -8.10
N SER A 294 32.52 42.62 -8.21
CA SER A 294 32.36 43.38 -9.46
C SER A 294 33.50 43.12 -10.46
N GLY A 295 33.14 42.93 -11.74
CA GLY A 295 34.04 42.95 -12.91
C GLY A 295 34.42 41.54 -13.42
N THR A 296 34.59 41.23 -14.71
CA THR A 296 34.65 42.01 -15.95
C THR A 296 34.67 41.02 -17.13
N THR A 297 33.99 41.37 -18.23
CA THR A 297 34.21 41.02 -19.66
C THR A 297 35.08 39.81 -20.11
N GLY A 298 34.55 39.06 -21.10
CA GLY A 298 35.29 38.30 -22.13
C GLY A 298 34.88 36.82 -22.18
N GLY A 299 34.46 36.18 -23.27
CA GLY A 299 34.77 36.37 -24.68
C GLY A 299 35.71 35.24 -25.16
N GLY A 300 35.20 34.29 -25.96
CA GLY A 300 35.98 33.25 -26.67
C GLY A 300 35.34 31.86 -26.52
N SER A 301 34.76 31.21 -27.54
CA SER A 301 35.27 30.76 -28.85
C SER A 301 36.05 29.43 -28.81
N SER A 302 35.52 28.46 -29.57
CA SER A 302 36.20 27.42 -30.37
C SER A 302 36.76 26.14 -29.74
N GLY A 303 36.60 25.05 -30.51
CA GLY A 303 37.36 23.79 -30.47
C GLY A 303 36.54 22.62 -29.91
N GLY A 304 36.07 21.62 -30.66
CA GLY A 304 36.66 20.99 -31.84
C GLY A 304 37.60 19.87 -31.39
N GLY A 305 37.17 18.61 -31.52
CA GLY A 305 37.99 17.46 -31.14
C GLY A 305 37.30 16.12 -31.38
N GLY A 306 37.19 15.73 -32.65
CA GLY A 306 36.90 14.36 -33.03
C GLY A 306 38.12 13.46 -32.78
N GLY A 307 37.87 12.21 -32.40
CA GLY A 307 38.88 11.18 -32.23
C GLY A 307 38.33 9.85 -32.71
N SER A 308 38.53 9.58 -33.99
CA SER A 308 38.37 8.26 -34.62
C SER A 308 39.64 7.44 -34.35
N GLY A 309 39.48 6.23 -33.83
CA GLY A 309 40.57 5.27 -33.61
C GLY A 309 40.15 3.91 -34.15
N GLY A 310 40.59 3.61 -35.36
CA GLY A 310 40.53 2.27 -35.96
C GLY A 310 41.82 1.49 -35.77
N GLY A 311 41.71 0.17 -35.89
CA GLY A 311 42.79 -0.82 -35.95
C GLY A 311 42.25 -2.14 -35.40
N GLY A 312 42.06 -3.23 -36.14
CA GLY A 312 42.87 -3.75 -37.25
C GLY A 312 43.63 -4.98 -36.71
N GLY A 313 43.10 -6.17 -36.95
CA GLY A 313 43.72 -7.43 -36.52
C GLY A 313 43.11 -8.63 -37.25
N GLU A 314 43.79 -9.07 -38.31
CA GLU A 314 43.54 -10.30 -39.05
C GLU A 314 43.94 -11.54 -38.23
N GLY A 315 43.16 -12.61 -38.34
CA GLY A 315 43.49 -13.94 -37.82
C GLY A 315 42.46 -14.96 -38.30
N ALA A 316 42.77 -15.61 -39.42
CA ALA A 316 41.95 -16.64 -40.05
C ALA A 316 42.18 -18.01 -39.40
N GLU A 317 41.10 -18.74 -39.09
CA GLU A 317 41.05 -20.21 -39.14
C GLU A 317 39.64 -20.67 -39.57
N GLU A 318 39.61 -21.69 -40.44
CA GLU A 318 38.46 -22.22 -41.17
C GLU A 318 37.63 -23.27 -40.40
N SER A 319 36.31 -23.22 -40.63
CA SER A 319 35.29 -24.32 -40.64
C SER A 319 34.77 -24.92 -39.32
N PRO A 320 33.54 -25.52 -39.28
CA PRO A 320 32.52 -25.66 -40.32
C PRO A 320 31.13 -25.09 -39.98
N THR A 321 30.35 -24.96 -41.05
CA THR A 321 28.95 -24.55 -41.22
C THR A 321 27.94 -25.23 -40.26
N GLU A 322 27.22 -24.40 -39.50
CA GLU A 322 25.88 -24.71 -38.98
C GLU A 322 24.91 -23.60 -39.43
N GLU A 323 23.72 -24.00 -39.88
CA GLU A 323 22.66 -23.14 -40.40
C GLU A 323 22.12 -22.22 -39.29
N ALA A 324 22.59 -20.97 -39.29
CA ALA A 324 22.00 -19.89 -38.53
C ALA A 324 20.75 -19.38 -39.26
N THR A 325 19.61 -19.50 -38.58
CA THR A 325 18.37 -18.83 -38.95
C THR A 325 18.60 -17.32 -38.97
N SER A 326 18.22 -16.69 -40.08
CA SER A 326 18.35 -15.27 -40.34
C SER A 326 17.58 -14.46 -39.29
N ALA A 327 18.32 -13.84 -38.36
CA ALA A 327 17.82 -12.76 -37.54
C ALA A 327 17.67 -11.51 -38.43
N GLU A 328 16.43 -11.14 -38.72
CA GLU A 328 16.09 -9.83 -39.26
C GLU A 328 16.49 -8.76 -38.23
N GLU A 329 17.63 -8.12 -38.48
CA GLU A 329 18.08 -6.90 -37.81
C GLU A 329 17.06 -5.79 -38.10
N MET A 330 16.09 -5.61 -37.20
CA MET A 330 15.17 -4.47 -37.24
C MET A 330 15.96 -3.19 -37.00
N ALA A 331 16.13 -2.41 -38.07
CA ALA A 331 16.66 -1.05 -37.98
C ALA A 331 15.81 -0.23 -36.98
N PRO A 332 16.44 0.61 -36.13
CA PRO A 332 15.70 1.47 -35.21
C PRO A 332 14.76 2.36 -36.01
N ALA A 333 13.47 2.29 -35.70
CA ALA A 333 12.45 3.13 -36.31
C ALA A 333 12.85 4.60 -36.09
N ALA A 334 13.16 5.29 -37.19
CA ALA A 334 13.45 6.72 -37.17
C ALA A 334 12.22 7.42 -36.58
N TYR A 335 12.43 8.12 -35.46
CA TYR A 335 11.38 8.90 -34.81
C TYR A 335 10.97 10.05 -35.73
N GLU A 336 9.89 9.88 -36.48
CA GLU A 336 9.31 10.97 -37.25
C GLU A 336 8.65 11.96 -36.28
N PRO A 337 9.09 13.23 -36.26
CA PRO A 337 8.47 14.23 -35.40
C PRO A 337 7.00 14.39 -35.78
N PHE A 338 6.12 14.15 -34.81
CA PHE A 338 4.68 14.26 -35.00
C PHE A 338 4.30 15.72 -35.26
N GLU A 339 3.98 16.06 -36.50
CA GLU A 339 3.41 17.37 -36.82
C GLU A 339 1.97 17.41 -36.31
N PRO A 340 1.62 18.29 -35.34
CA PRO A 340 0.25 18.39 -34.86
C PRO A 340 -0.65 18.81 -36.02
N VAL A 341 -1.52 17.89 -36.46
CA VAL A 341 -2.44 18.05 -37.60
C VAL A 341 -3.48 19.16 -37.34
N ALA A 342 -3.64 19.58 -36.08
CA ALA A 342 -4.58 20.62 -35.68
C ALA A 342 -3.89 22.00 -35.56
N PRO A 343 -4.48 23.07 -36.14
CA PRO A 343 -4.00 24.43 -35.94
C PRO A 343 -3.93 24.80 -34.45
N TRP A 344 -2.91 25.57 -34.06
CA TRP A 344 -2.62 25.88 -32.64
C TRP A 344 -3.82 26.43 -31.84
N TYR A 345 -4.76 27.13 -32.48
CA TYR A 345 -5.95 27.66 -31.83
C TYR A 345 -6.96 26.59 -31.41
N VAL A 346 -6.94 25.40 -32.02
CA VAL A 346 -7.80 24.27 -31.62
C VAL A 346 -7.48 23.84 -30.18
N TRP A 347 -6.20 23.85 -29.81
CA TRP A 347 -5.77 23.53 -28.44
C TRP A 347 -6.23 24.56 -27.41
N THR A 348 -6.48 25.81 -27.81
CA THR A 348 -7.06 26.83 -26.93
C THR A 348 -8.58 26.73 -26.80
N LEU A 349 -9.27 26.13 -27.78
CA LEU A 349 -10.71 25.93 -27.77
C LEU A 349 -11.15 24.80 -26.83
N ILE A 350 -10.29 23.80 -26.58
CA ILE A 350 -10.58 22.69 -25.66
C ILE A 350 -10.81 23.18 -24.21
N PRO A 351 -9.89 23.92 -23.56
CA PRO A 351 -10.14 24.42 -22.20
C PRO A 351 -11.29 25.43 -22.15
N ALA A 352 -11.47 26.26 -23.18
CA ALA A 352 -12.62 27.15 -23.28
C ALA A 352 -13.95 26.39 -23.35
N GLY A 353 -13.99 25.28 -24.08
CA GLY A 353 -15.14 24.38 -24.17
C GLY A 353 -15.46 23.69 -22.84
N LEU A 354 -14.44 23.24 -22.11
CA LEU A 354 -14.62 22.64 -20.78
C LEU A 354 -15.15 23.65 -19.76
N VAL A 355 -14.64 24.90 -19.77
CA VAL A 355 -15.15 25.97 -18.91
C VAL A 355 -16.59 26.33 -19.27
N ALA A 356 -16.91 26.44 -20.56
CA ALA A 356 -18.27 26.70 -21.02
C ALA A 356 -19.25 25.58 -20.63
N ALA A 357 -18.84 24.30 -20.74
CA ALA A 357 -19.62 23.15 -20.31
C ALA A 357 -19.84 23.15 -18.79
N TYR A 358 -18.82 23.48 -18.01
CA TYR A 358 -18.92 23.61 -16.56
C TYR A 358 -19.87 24.75 -16.14
N LEU A 359 -19.80 25.90 -16.82
CA LEU A 359 -20.72 27.00 -16.57
C LEU A 359 -22.15 26.65 -16.98
N LEU A 360 -22.35 25.93 -18.08
CA LEU A 360 -23.66 25.43 -18.50
C LEU A 360 -24.22 24.45 -17.46
N TYR A 361 -23.38 23.55 -16.95
CA TYR A 361 -23.71 22.62 -15.87
C TYR A 361 -24.12 23.34 -14.58
N ALA A 362 -23.38 24.38 -14.20
CA ALA A 362 -23.70 25.20 -13.02
C ALA A 362 -25.01 25.98 -13.18
N VAL A 363 -25.26 26.55 -14.36
CA VAL A 363 -26.47 27.36 -14.66
C VAL A 363 -27.72 26.48 -14.82
N MET A 364 -27.58 25.25 -15.33
CA MET A 364 -28.69 24.30 -15.48
C MET A 364 -29.16 23.65 -14.17
N GLY A 365 -28.68 24.11 -13.01
CA GLY A 365 -29.28 23.76 -11.74
C GLY A 365 -28.73 22.49 -11.10
N ALA A 366 -27.43 22.24 -11.18
CA ALA A 366 -26.72 21.32 -10.28
C ALA A 366 -26.64 21.85 -8.82
N SER A 367 -27.65 22.59 -8.35
CA SER A 367 -27.92 22.83 -6.94
C SER A 367 -29.18 22.06 -6.56
N GLY A 368 -29.02 20.77 -6.32
CA GLY A 368 -30.05 19.94 -5.68
C GLY A 368 -30.76 18.93 -6.58
N ALA A 369 -30.02 18.11 -7.34
CA ALA A 369 -30.49 16.78 -7.74
C ALA A 369 -29.26 15.93 -8.06
N ALA A 370 -29.02 14.89 -7.26
CA ALA A 370 -28.03 13.86 -7.54
C ALA A 370 -28.43 13.14 -8.84
N ALA A 371 -27.83 13.54 -9.96
CA ALA A 371 -27.89 12.79 -11.20
C ALA A 371 -26.96 11.59 -11.04
N GLY A 372 -27.54 10.43 -10.79
CA GLY A 372 -26.84 9.15 -10.76
C GLY A 372 -26.18 8.88 -12.11
N GLY A 373 -24.85 8.95 -12.13
CA GLY A 373 -24.02 8.27 -13.11
C GLY A 373 -24.02 6.78 -12.76
N SER A 374 -24.85 6.00 -13.45
CA SER A 374 -24.98 4.56 -13.26
C SER A 374 -23.99 3.79 -14.15
N GLY A 375 -22.70 4.13 -14.08
CA GLY A 375 -21.64 3.27 -14.60
C GLY A 375 -21.46 2.04 -13.71
N ALA A 376 -21.09 0.89 -14.28
CA ALA A 376 -20.71 -0.29 -13.50
C ALA A 376 -19.55 0.03 -12.54
N ILE A 377 -18.61 0.86 -12.99
CA ILE A 377 -17.47 1.34 -12.20
C ILE A 377 -17.91 2.21 -11.01
N ASP A 378 -18.92 3.07 -11.17
CA ASP A 378 -19.43 3.89 -10.07
C ASP A 378 -20.21 3.05 -9.05
N ARG A 379 -20.84 1.95 -9.48
CA ARG A 379 -21.45 0.98 -8.56
C ARG A 379 -20.42 0.16 -7.80
N ILE A 380 -19.31 -0.24 -8.45
CA ILE A 380 -18.19 -0.93 -7.78
C ILE A 380 -17.54 0.03 -6.77
N ARG A 381 -17.28 1.29 -7.15
CA ARG A 381 -16.74 2.29 -6.23
C ARG A 381 -17.69 2.63 -5.08
N ALA A 382 -18.98 2.81 -5.35
CA ALA A 382 -19.97 3.08 -4.31
C ALA A 382 -20.12 1.88 -3.36
N HIS A 383 -20.08 0.66 -3.88
CA HIS A 383 -20.15 -0.55 -3.06
C HIS A 383 -18.88 -0.75 -2.22
N ASN A 384 -17.70 -0.48 -2.78
CA ASN A 384 -16.43 -0.52 -2.03
C ASN A 384 -16.33 0.61 -1.00
N LEU A 385 -16.89 1.81 -1.27
CA LEU A 385 -16.97 2.90 -0.30
C LEU A 385 -17.93 2.59 0.86
N ASP A 386 -19.05 1.92 0.56
CA ASP A 386 -20.03 1.46 1.57
C ASP A 386 -19.42 0.37 2.47
N ARG A 387 -18.65 -0.57 1.91
CA ARG A 387 -17.90 -1.58 2.69
C ARG A 387 -16.76 -0.99 3.52
N ARG A 388 -16.21 0.16 3.13
CA ARG A 388 -15.15 0.88 3.87
C ARG A 388 -15.67 1.69 5.06
N GLY A 389 -16.96 1.61 5.40
CA GLY A 389 -17.56 2.37 6.50
C GLY A 389 -17.65 3.88 6.24
N TRP A 390 -17.32 4.32 5.03
CA TRP A 390 -17.35 5.73 4.63
C TRP A 390 -18.72 6.05 4.02
N ALA A 391 -19.78 5.88 4.80
CA ALA A 391 -21.02 6.59 4.52
C ALA A 391 -20.74 8.08 4.78
N LEU A 392 -20.64 8.90 3.72
CA LEU A 392 -20.71 10.35 3.88
C LEU A 392 -21.94 10.63 4.76
N PRO A 393 -21.80 11.30 5.92
CA PRO A 393 -22.92 11.53 6.80
C PRO A 393 -23.95 12.33 6.03
N VAL A 394 -25.03 11.67 5.61
CA VAL A 394 -26.22 12.39 5.16
C VAL A 394 -26.71 13.07 6.42
N PRO A 395 -26.66 14.41 6.53
CA PRO A 395 -27.02 15.08 7.76
C PRO A 395 -28.45 14.67 8.14
N ALA A 396 -28.57 14.01 9.30
CA ALA A 396 -29.84 13.64 9.88
C ALA A 396 -30.71 14.91 9.97
N GLY A 397 -31.77 14.96 9.15
CA GLY A 397 -32.68 16.10 9.08
C GLY A 397 -33.02 16.59 7.67
N LEU A 398 -32.32 16.16 6.61
CA LEU A 398 -32.65 16.59 5.24
C LEU A 398 -34.01 16.03 4.78
N TRP A 399 -34.33 14.78 5.12
CA TRP A 399 -35.61 14.14 4.79
C TRP A 399 -36.80 14.70 5.60
N GLN A 400 -36.58 15.11 6.86
CA GLN A 400 -37.61 15.76 7.68
C GLN A 400 -37.91 17.20 7.22
N ARG A 401 -36.94 17.89 6.61
CA ARG A 401 -37.16 19.22 6.02
C ARG A 401 -37.83 19.19 4.63
N LEU A 402 -37.64 18.11 3.86
CA LEU A 402 -38.22 17.98 2.52
C LEU A 402 -39.66 17.44 2.51
N THR A 403 -40.07 16.67 3.53
CA THR A 403 -41.40 16.03 3.54
C THR A 403 -42.47 16.79 4.33
N GLY A 404 -42.10 17.85 5.06
CA GLY A 404 -43.06 18.75 5.72
C GLY A 404 -43.98 18.11 6.77
N ARG A 405 -43.77 16.86 7.16
CA ARG A 405 -44.53 16.19 8.23
C ARG A 405 -43.82 16.39 9.56
N GLY A 406 -44.00 17.59 10.12
CA GLY A 406 -43.85 17.80 11.56
C GLY A 406 -45.09 17.26 12.28
N GLU A 407 -44.88 16.39 13.25
CA GLU A 407 -45.90 16.01 14.22
C GLU A 407 -46.43 17.27 14.91
N ARG A 408 -47.75 17.42 14.92
CA ARG A 408 -48.46 18.32 15.83
C ARG A 408 -48.73 17.55 17.13
N PRO A 409 -48.74 18.25 18.28
CA PRO A 409 -48.71 17.66 19.62
C PRO A 409 -49.85 16.71 19.92
#